data_AF-A0A538GRH6-F1
#
_entry.id   AF-A0A538GRH6-F1
#
_cell.length_a   1.000
_cell.length_b   1.000
_cell.length_c   1.000
_cell.angle_alpha   90.00
_cell.angle_beta   90.00
_cell.angle_gamma   90.00
#
_symmetry.space_group_name_H-M   'P 1'
#
loop_
_entity.id
_entity.type
_entity.pdbx_description
1 polymer ?
#
loop_
_entity_poly.entity_id
_entity_poly.type
_entity_poly.pdbx_seq_one_letter_code
_entity_poly.pdbx_strand_id
1 'polypeptide(L)'
;MLANDRWRDNWRTLSSDPTGTTCVDIGLSRAARAAAKRTVSGLRPGVPVVLRASGPAATTRCRRFAAASGIEVEREYLAFPSAAAPAYLVEDAPAPIREFVRSVLVTPPGAPFSTAIEACLGILRVLKTWLLIRAFAPGGVIVGRRA
;
A
#
# COMPACT_ATOMS: atom_id res chain seq x y z
N MET A 1 17.05 -17.68 -16.40
CA MET A 1 16.54 -17.66 -15.01
C MET A 1 15.24 -16.87 -15.05
N LEU A 2 14.09 -17.56 -15.01
CA LEU A 2 12.77 -16.94 -15.14
C LEU A 2 12.54 -16.02 -13.95
N ALA A 3 12.42 -14.71 -14.19
CA ALA A 3 11.99 -13.76 -13.18
C ALA A 3 10.60 -14.23 -12.69
N ASN A 4 10.52 -14.61 -11.42
CA ASN A 4 9.35 -15.23 -10.83
C ASN A 4 8.26 -14.17 -10.62
N ASP A 5 7.48 -13.84 -11.65
CA ASP A 5 6.42 -12.81 -11.63
C ASP A 5 5.37 -12.99 -10.53
N ARG A 6 5.36 -14.16 -9.86
CA ARG A 6 4.55 -14.50 -8.69
C ARG A 6 4.65 -13.49 -7.55
N TRP A 7 5.72 -12.70 -7.47
CA TRP A 7 5.88 -11.67 -6.42
C TRP A 7 4.94 -10.48 -6.58
N ARG A 8 4.48 -10.14 -7.79
CA ARG A 8 3.50 -9.06 -8.01
C ARG A 8 2.14 -9.36 -7.37
N ASP A 9 1.82 -10.65 -7.21
CA ASP A 9 0.54 -11.15 -6.72
C ASP A 9 0.66 -11.86 -5.34
N ASN A 10 1.81 -11.74 -4.65
CA ASN A 10 2.07 -12.50 -3.41
C ASN A 10 1.52 -11.82 -2.15
N TRP A 11 0.33 -11.26 -2.26
CA TRP A 11 -0.36 -10.64 -1.16
C TRP A 11 -1.74 -11.27 -1.10
N ARG A 12 -2.03 -11.89 0.04
CA ARG A 12 -3.30 -12.61 0.26
C ARG A 12 -4.00 -11.97 1.43
N THR A 13 -5.20 -11.45 1.20
CA THR A 13 -6.06 -11.01 2.29
C THR A 13 -6.62 -12.25 2.96
N LEU A 14 -6.14 -12.55 4.17
CA LEU A 14 -6.73 -13.55 5.04
C LEU A 14 -7.68 -12.81 5.98
N SER A 15 -8.98 -12.94 5.74
CA SER A 15 -10.02 -12.46 6.65
C SER A 15 -10.66 -13.64 7.35
N SER A 16 -10.99 -13.49 8.62
CA SER A 16 -11.80 -14.47 9.36
C SER A 16 -13.21 -14.64 8.77
N ASP A 17 -13.65 -13.68 7.95
CA ASP A 17 -14.88 -13.74 7.15
C ASP A 17 -14.55 -13.45 5.67
N PRO A 18 -14.28 -14.49 4.86
CA PRO A 18 -13.95 -14.33 3.44
C PRO A 18 -15.11 -13.80 2.59
N THR A 19 -16.34 -13.84 3.11
CA THR A 19 -17.56 -13.31 2.48
C THR A 19 -17.91 -11.89 2.91
N GLY A 20 -17.45 -11.47 4.10
CA GLY A 20 -17.78 -10.17 4.70
C GLY A 20 -16.84 -9.03 4.30
N THR A 21 -15.63 -9.31 3.83
CA THR A 21 -14.64 -8.26 3.47
C THR A 21 -14.50 -8.11 1.96
N THR A 22 -14.81 -6.93 1.43
CA THR A 22 -14.65 -6.63 0.00
C THR A 22 -13.32 -5.94 -0.27
N CYS A 23 -12.47 -6.57 -1.07
CA CYS A 23 -11.21 -5.96 -1.51
C CYS A 23 -11.36 -5.34 -2.90
N VAL A 24 -10.87 -4.11 -3.08
CA VAL A 24 -11.01 -3.34 -4.32
C VAL A 24 -9.68 -2.72 -4.74
N ASP A 25 -9.25 -3.02 -5.97
CA ASP A 25 -8.05 -2.43 -6.55
C ASP A 25 -8.38 -1.12 -7.28
N ILE A 26 -7.67 -0.06 -6.90
CA ILE A 26 -7.78 1.27 -7.47
C ILE A 26 -6.73 1.43 -8.56
N GLY A 27 -7.12 1.04 -9.78
CA GLY A 27 -6.30 1.21 -10.97
C GLY A 27 -6.10 2.67 -11.38
N LEU A 28 -5.10 2.91 -12.23
CA LEU A 28 -4.78 4.24 -12.76
C LEU A 28 -5.82 4.75 -13.77
N SER A 29 -6.43 3.85 -14.53
CA SER A 29 -7.37 4.21 -15.61
C SER A 29 -8.72 4.68 -15.07
N ARG A 30 -9.42 5.51 -15.85
CA ARG A 30 -10.80 5.95 -15.52
C ARG A 30 -11.76 4.75 -15.50
N ALA A 31 -11.60 3.81 -16.42
CA ALA A 31 -12.41 2.60 -16.51
C ALA A 31 -12.24 1.72 -15.26
N ALA A 32 -11.00 1.49 -14.80
CA ALA A 32 -10.73 0.73 -13.58
C ALA A 32 -11.37 1.40 -12.36
N ARG A 33 -11.25 2.72 -12.24
CA ARG A 33 -11.90 3.48 -11.16
C ARG A 33 -13.42 3.43 -11.21
N ALA A 34 -14.01 3.46 -12.41
CA ALA A 34 -15.46 3.34 -12.58
C ALA A 34 -15.95 1.92 -12.23
N ALA A 35 -15.19 0.88 -12.56
CA ALA A 35 -15.48 -0.49 -12.14
C ALA A 35 -15.40 -0.62 -10.60
N ALA A 36 -14.32 -0.13 -9.99
CA ALA A 36 -14.15 -0.10 -8.54
C ALA A 36 -15.32 0.63 -7.84
N LYS A 37 -15.75 1.78 -8.38
CA LYS A 37 -16.88 2.55 -7.84
C LYS A 37 -18.18 1.75 -7.88
N ARG A 38 -18.47 1.09 -9.01
CA ARG A 38 -19.66 0.22 -9.15
C ARG A 38 -19.66 -0.90 -8.13
N THR A 39 -18.50 -1.54 -7.88
CA THR A 39 -18.37 -2.57 -6.85
C THR A 39 -18.72 -2.03 -5.47
N VAL A 40 -18.15 -0.88 -5.08
CA VAL A 40 -18.39 -0.28 -3.75
C VAL A 40 -19.83 0.23 -3.59
N SER A 41 -20.41 0.82 -4.63
CA SER A 41 -21.80 1.31 -4.59
C SER A 41 -22.83 0.20 -4.41
N GLY A 42 -22.50 -1.04 -4.78
CA GLY A 42 -23.35 -2.20 -4.54
C GLY A 42 -23.25 -2.80 -3.13
N LEU A 43 -22.34 -2.31 -2.30
CA LEU A 43 -22.15 -2.82 -0.93
C LEU A 43 -23.19 -2.24 0.01
N ARG A 44 -23.65 -3.08 0.94
CA ARG A 44 -24.48 -2.62 2.06
C ARG A 44 -23.65 -1.73 2.99
N PRO A 45 -24.27 -0.76 3.69
CA PRO A 45 -23.62 -0.03 4.77
C PRO A 45 -23.04 -0.99 5.82
N GLY A 46 -21.92 -0.60 6.43
CA GLY A 46 -21.19 -1.36 7.45
C GLY A 46 -20.24 -2.43 6.91
N VAL A 47 -20.30 -2.78 5.61
CA VAL A 47 -19.43 -3.79 5.01
C VAL A 47 -17.96 -3.34 5.05
N PRO A 48 -17.04 -4.15 5.60
CA PRO A 48 -15.61 -3.91 5.53
C PRO A 48 -15.10 -3.84 4.09
N VAL A 49 -14.34 -2.79 3.79
CA VAL A 49 -13.73 -2.52 2.49
C VAL A 49 -12.22 -2.34 2.63
N VAL A 50 -11.46 -3.04 1.80
CA VAL A 50 -10.01 -2.87 1.68
C VAL A 50 -9.70 -2.28 0.30
N LEU A 51 -9.23 -1.03 0.26
CA LEU A 51 -8.83 -0.34 -0.96
C LEU A 51 -7.32 -0.44 -1.16
N ARG A 52 -6.90 -0.66 -2.40
CA ARG A 52 -5.55 -1.14 -2.69
C ARG A 52 -5.06 -0.45 -3.95
N ALA A 53 -3.88 0.14 -3.91
CA ALA A 53 -3.30 0.78 -5.09
C ALA A 53 -1.80 0.57 -5.12
N SER A 54 -1.26 0.40 -6.32
CA SER A 54 0.18 0.32 -6.58
C SER A 54 0.66 1.54 -7.35
N GLY A 55 1.94 1.87 -7.22
CA GLY A 55 2.61 2.99 -7.86
C GLY A 55 2.46 4.33 -7.11
N PRO A 56 3.08 5.39 -7.64
CA PRO A 56 3.21 6.68 -6.95
C PRO A 56 1.86 7.24 -6.51
N ALA A 57 1.82 7.90 -5.34
CA ALA A 57 0.61 8.50 -4.77
C ALA A 57 -0.58 7.53 -4.57
N ALA A 58 -0.31 6.23 -4.41
CA ALA A 58 -1.31 5.19 -4.15
C ALA A 58 -2.26 5.56 -3.00
N THR A 59 -1.73 5.96 -1.83
CA THR A 59 -2.54 6.35 -0.67
C THR A 59 -3.46 7.52 -0.97
N THR A 60 -2.96 8.54 -1.67
CA THR A 60 -3.78 9.70 -2.06
C THR A 60 -4.91 9.30 -3.01
N ARG A 61 -4.65 8.37 -3.94
CA ARG A 61 -5.71 7.83 -4.81
C ARG A 61 -6.75 7.05 -4.03
N CYS A 62 -6.33 6.15 -3.13
CA CYS A 62 -7.26 5.40 -2.28
C CYS A 62 -8.08 6.33 -1.39
N ARG A 63 -7.47 7.36 -0.79
CA ARG A 63 -8.17 8.33 0.07
C ARG A 63 -9.21 9.14 -0.70
N ARG A 64 -8.84 9.65 -1.88
CA ARG A 64 -9.79 10.35 -2.77
C ARG A 64 -10.93 9.45 -3.19
N PHE A 65 -10.64 8.18 -3.50
CA PHE A 65 -11.67 7.22 -3.86
C PHE A 65 -12.60 6.88 -2.68
N ALA A 66 -12.06 6.68 -1.47
CA ALA A 66 -12.81 6.43 -0.26
C ALA A 66 -13.80 7.56 0.04
N ALA A 67 -13.30 8.80 0.05
CA ALA A 67 -14.13 9.98 0.25
C ALA A 67 -15.23 10.11 -0.81
N ALA A 68 -14.92 9.85 -2.08
CA ALA A 68 -15.89 9.92 -3.18
C ALA A 68 -16.91 8.76 -3.19
N SER A 69 -16.68 7.70 -2.42
CA SER A 69 -17.50 6.49 -2.41
C SER A 69 -18.20 6.24 -1.08
N GLY A 70 -18.13 7.21 -0.15
CA GLY A 70 -18.73 7.07 1.18
C GLY A 70 -18.13 5.91 1.96
N ILE A 71 -16.80 5.79 1.94
CA ILE A 71 -16.07 4.84 2.78
C ILE A 71 -15.50 5.62 3.96
N GLU A 72 -15.88 5.20 5.17
CA GLU A 72 -15.24 5.65 6.40
C GLU A 72 -13.91 4.94 6.55
N VAL A 73 -12.82 5.72 6.62
CA VAL A 73 -11.46 5.19 6.70
C VAL A 73 -11.13 4.90 8.16
N GLU A 74 -10.84 3.64 8.46
CA GLU A 74 -10.43 3.21 9.81
C GLU A 74 -8.90 3.22 9.95
N ARG A 75 -8.19 2.73 8.93
CA ARG A 75 -6.72 2.62 8.94
C ARG A 75 -6.12 2.83 7.56
N GLU A 76 -4.96 3.47 7.51
CA GLU A 76 -4.18 3.67 6.29
C GLU A 76 -2.80 3.00 6.46
N TYR A 77 -2.34 2.29 5.43
CA TYR A 77 -1.06 1.59 5.39
C TYR A 77 -0.30 1.90 4.11
N LEU A 78 1.02 2.04 4.22
CA LEU A 78 1.96 2.08 3.12
C LEU A 78 2.53 0.69 2.90
N ALA A 79 2.54 0.25 1.64
CA ALA A 79 3.19 -0.99 1.25
C ALA A 79 4.62 -0.66 0.83
N PHE A 80 5.62 -1.13 1.59
CA PHE A 80 7.03 -0.97 1.25
C PHE A 80 7.57 -2.22 0.52
N PRO A 81 8.40 -2.05 -0.52
CA PRO A 81 9.00 -3.16 -1.20
C PRO A 81 10.17 -3.68 -0.35
N SER A 82 10.33 -5.00 -0.24
CA SER A 82 11.58 -5.61 0.23
C SER A 82 12.18 -6.42 -0.92
N ALA A 83 13.50 -6.34 -1.09
CA ALA A 83 14.18 -6.93 -2.23
C ALA A 83 14.28 -8.47 -2.20
N ALA A 84 13.78 -9.12 -1.15
CA ALA A 84 13.65 -10.59 -1.05
C ALA A 84 12.21 -11.09 -0.73
N ALA A 85 11.22 -10.19 -0.54
CA ALA A 85 9.89 -10.40 0.06
C ALA A 85 9.93 -10.74 1.59
N PRO A 86 8.93 -10.33 2.41
CA PRO A 86 7.59 -9.84 2.08
C PRO A 86 7.41 -8.32 2.22
N ALA A 87 6.34 -7.83 1.59
CA ALA A 87 5.96 -6.43 1.53
C ALA A 87 5.36 -5.96 2.86
N TYR A 88 6.11 -5.14 3.58
CA TYR A 88 5.69 -4.60 4.88
C TYR A 88 4.54 -3.62 4.70
N LEU A 89 3.45 -3.84 5.42
CA LEU A 89 2.41 -2.85 5.62
C LEU A 89 2.76 -2.05 6.87
N VAL A 90 3.13 -0.79 6.66
CA VAL A 90 3.45 0.14 7.73
C VAL A 90 2.30 1.13 7.82
N GLU A 91 1.72 1.29 9.01
CA GLU A 91 0.68 2.28 9.22
C GLU A 91 1.16 3.67 8.76
N ASP A 92 0.33 4.40 8.03
CA ASP A 92 0.67 5.71 7.45
C ASP A 92 0.67 6.80 8.54
N ALA A 93 1.62 6.68 9.47
CA ALA A 93 1.84 7.58 10.58
C ALA A 93 3.35 7.82 10.79
N PRO A 94 3.77 9.00 11.30
CA PRO A 94 5.18 9.35 11.40
C PRO A 94 6.03 8.38 12.24
N ALA A 95 5.49 7.84 13.34
CA ALA A 95 6.23 6.96 14.24
C ALA A 95 6.47 5.56 13.65
N PRO A 96 5.45 4.82 13.14
CA PRO A 96 5.66 3.54 12.44
C PRO A 96 6.61 3.64 11.24
N ILE A 97 6.49 4.69 10.42
CA ILE A 97 7.37 4.90 9.27
C ILE A 97 8.82 5.12 9.71
N ARG A 98 9.04 5.95 10.72
CA ARG A 98 10.38 6.19 11.27
C ARG A 98 11.01 4.91 11.78
N GLU A 99 10.25 4.10 12.52
CA GLU A 99 10.74 2.84 13.07
C GLU A 99 11.06 1.84 11.97
N PHE A 100 10.20 1.73 10.95
CA PHE A 100 10.46 0.89 9.79
C PHE A 100 11.77 1.27 9.08
N VAL A 101 11.95 2.55 8.77
CA VAL A 101 13.14 3.05 8.08
C VAL A 101 14.43 2.86 8.91
N ARG A 102 14.32 2.97 10.23
CA ARG A 102 15.45 2.81 11.16
C ARG A 102 15.84 1.35 11.36
N SER A 103 14.86 0.48 11.58
CA SER A 103 15.08 -0.83 12.21
C SER A 103 14.80 -2.02 11.29
N VAL A 104 13.99 -1.83 10.24
CA VAL A 104 13.51 -2.93 9.39
C VAL A 104 14.04 -2.82 7.96
N LEU A 105 14.16 -1.59 7.46
CA LEU A 105 14.61 -1.35 6.09
C LEU A 105 16.14 -1.55 6.00
N VAL A 106 16.54 -2.67 5.38
CA VAL A 106 17.93 -3.08 5.18
C VAL A 106 18.22 -3.38 3.71
N THR A 107 19.45 -3.14 3.27
CA THR A 107 19.93 -3.57 1.96
C THR A 107 20.17 -5.09 1.98
N PRO A 108 19.72 -5.86 0.98
CA PRO A 108 20.01 -7.29 0.95
C PRO A 108 21.52 -7.54 0.81
N PRO A 109 22.07 -8.52 1.54
CA PRO A 109 23.46 -8.92 1.34
C PRO A 109 23.64 -9.49 -0.08
N GLY A 110 24.67 -9.04 -0.80
CA GLY A 110 25.01 -9.53 -2.15
C GLY A 110 24.18 -8.93 -3.30
N ALA A 111 23.35 -7.90 -3.06
CA ALA A 111 22.63 -7.24 -4.13
C ALA A 111 23.59 -6.50 -5.09
N PRO A 112 23.46 -6.66 -6.43
CA PRO A 112 24.15 -5.77 -7.35
C PRO A 112 23.68 -4.33 -7.10
N PHE A 113 24.59 -3.36 -7.15
CA PHE A 113 24.33 -1.96 -6.79
C PHE A 113 23.98 -1.72 -5.30
N SER A 114 24.43 -2.58 -4.38
CA SER A 114 24.25 -2.40 -2.93
C SER A 114 24.60 -0.99 -2.43
N THR A 115 25.69 -0.39 -2.94
CA THR A 115 26.11 0.97 -2.59
C THR A 115 25.08 2.04 -3.00
N ALA A 116 24.43 1.89 -4.15
CA ALA A 116 23.39 2.82 -4.60
C ALA A 116 22.10 2.66 -3.78
N ILE A 117 21.76 1.42 -3.41
CA ILE A 117 20.64 1.12 -2.52
C ILE A 117 20.90 1.72 -1.13
N GLU A 118 22.10 1.52 -0.57
CA GLU A 118 22.50 2.10 0.71
C GLU A 118 22.51 3.63 0.68
N ALA A 119 22.97 4.25 -0.42
CA ALA A 119 22.92 5.70 -0.59
C ALA A 119 21.47 6.21 -0.62
N CYS A 120 20.58 5.55 -1.37
CA CYS A 120 19.14 5.86 -1.37
C CYS A 120 18.51 5.69 0.03
N LEU A 121 18.86 4.62 0.75
CA LEU A 121 18.38 4.40 2.12
C LEU A 121 18.93 5.44 3.09
N GLY A 122 20.18 5.85 2.93
CA GLY A 122 20.81 6.93 3.69
C GLY A 122 20.09 8.26 3.46
N ILE A 123 19.78 8.58 2.20
CA ILE A 123 18.97 9.75 1.84
C ILE A 123 17.59 9.65 2.47
N LEU A 124 16.92 8.49 2.41
CA LEU A 124 15.61 8.27 3.00
C LEU A 124 15.61 8.44 4.53
N ARG A 125 16.70 8.04 5.21
CA ARG A 125 16.89 8.20 6.65
C ARG A 125 17.17 9.65 7.06
N VAL A 126 17.83 10.42 6.21
CA VAL A 126 18.14 11.85 6.43
C VAL A 126 16.94 12.75 6.09
N LEU A 127 16.16 12.38 5.09
CA LEU A 127 14.90 13.03 4.74
C LEU A 127 13.87 12.78 5.84
N LYS A 128 13.86 13.64 6.85
CA LYS A 128 12.90 13.62 7.98
C LYS A 128 11.43 13.80 7.56
N THR A 129 11.15 14.01 6.28
CA THR A 129 9.81 14.31 5.80
C THR A 129 9.10 13.03 5.35
N TRP A 130 8.33 12.46 6.26
CA TRP A 130 7.45 11.30 6.02
C TRP A 130 6.57 11.46 4.76
N LEU A 131 6.20 12.68 4.37
CA LEU A 131 5.45 12.97 3.14
C LEU A 131 6.19 12.52 1.87
N LEU A 132 7.52 12.62 1.85
CA LEU A 132 8.33 12.17 0.72
C LEU A 132 8.32 10.63 0.66
N ILE A 133 8.49 9.98 1.81
CA ILE A 133 8.42 8.52 1.92
C ILE A 133 7.04 8.02 1.43
N ARG A 134 5.97 8.70 1.83
CA ARG A 134 4.60 8.41 1.36
C ARG A 134 4.44 8.61 -0.15
N ALA A 135 5.10 9.61 -0.75
CA ALA A 135 5.04 9.84 -2.19
C ALA A 135 5.76 8.74 -3.00
N PHE A 136 6.86 8.20 -2.44
CA PHE A 136 7.68 7.15 -3.04
C PHE A 136 7.26 5.73 -2.66
N ALA A 137 6.33 5.56 -1.71
CA ALA A 137 5.81 4.24 -1.37
C ALA A 137 5.22 3.57 -2.62
N PRO A 138 5.65 2.35 -2.96
CA PRO A 138 5.22 1.67 -4.18
C PRO A 138 3.77 1.17 -4.11
N GLY A 139 3.10 1.27 -2.95
CA GLY A 139 1.68 0.99 -2.83
C GLY A 139 1.07 1.54 -1.54
N GLY A 140 -0.25 1.51 -1.49
CA GLY A 140 -1.06 1.94 -0.36
C GLY A 140 -2.28 1.06 -0.18
N VAL A 141 -2.59 0.74 1.07
CA VAL A 141 -3.74 -0.04 1.49
C VAL A 141 -4.54 0.79 2.48
N ILE A 142 -5.84 0.94 2.23
CA ILE A 142 -6.76 1.59 3.15
C ILE A 142 -7.80 0.56 3.59
N VAL A 143 -7.99 0.45 4.89
CA VAL A 143 -9.04 -0.37 5.50
C VAL A 143 -10.10 0.57 6.04
N GLY A 144 -11.36 0.25 5.75
CA GLY A 144 -12.49 1.06 6.17
C GLY A 144 -13.80 0.31 6.05
N ARG A 145 -14.91 1.04 6.17
CA ARG A 145 -16.26 0.51 6.02
C ARG A 145 -17.08 1.37 5.08
N ARG A 146 -18.02 0.75 4.39
CA ARG A 146 -19.05 1.49 3.65
C ARG A 146 -19.94 2.22 4.65
N ALA A 147 -20.04 3.54 4.55
CA ALA A 147 -20.95 4.36 5.35
C ALA A 147 -22.43 4.10 5.04
#